data_AF-A0A3D1QYE4-F1
#
_entry.id   AF-A0A3D1QYE4-F1
#
_cell.length_a   1.000
_cell.length_b   1.000
_cell.length_c   1.000
_cell.angle_alpha   90.00
_cell.angle_beta   90.00
_cell.angle_gamma   90.00
#
_symmetry.space_group_name_H-M   'P 1'
#
loop_
_entity.id
_entity.type
_entity.pdbx_description
1 polymer ?
#
loop_
_entity_poly.entity_id
_entity_poly.type
_entity_poly.pdbx_seq_one_letter_code
_entity_poly.pdbx_strand_id
1 'polypeptide(L)' 'LQATQGALPLLQFCATKLWESRDAARKLLTVASYESIGGIAGALASHADNVLNELAPQTRTLARALFLRLVTPERTRA' A
#
# COMPACT_ATOMS: atom_id res chain seq x y z
N LEU A 1 -12.17 -9.79 4.29
CA LEU A 1 -11.69 -10.11 2.92
C LEU A 1 -12.74 -10.86 2.07
N GLN A 2 -13.93 -11.21 2.59
CA GLN A 2 -14.99 -11.81 1.78
C GLN A 2 -15.57 -10.79 0.77
N ALA A 3 -15.52 -11.16 -0.51
CA ALA A 3 -16.19 -10.54 -1.67
C ALA A 3 -15.85 -9.07 -2.04
N THR A 4 -14.55 -8.69 -2.06
CA THR A 4 -14.12 -7.43 -2.69
C THR A 4 -13.39 -7.71 -4.00
N GLN A 5 -13.90 -7.19 -5.13
CA GLN A 5 -13.11 -7.04 -6.37
C GLN A 5 -11.84 -6.25 -6.02
N GLY A 6 -10.66 -6.86 -6.24
CA GLY A 6 -9.36 -6.27 -5.88
C GLY A 6 -8.73 -6.76 -4.57
N ALA A 7 -9.36 -7.68 -3.83
CA ALA A 7 -8.76 -8.23 -2.60
C ALA A 7 -7.46 -9.03 -2.85
N LEU A 8 -7.37 -9.74 -3.98
CA LEU A 8 -6.21 -10.57 -4.32
C LEU A 8 -4.94 -9.74 -4.62
N PRO A 9 -4.99 -8.69 -5.47
CA PRO A 9 -3.85 -7.79 -5.64
C PRO A 9 -3.35 -7.16 -4.33
N LEU A 10 -4.25 -6.75 -3.44
CA LEU A 10 -3.88 -6.20 -2.13
C LEU A 10 -3.17 -7.22 -1.24
N LEU A 11 -3.66 -8.46 -1.25
CA LEU A 11 -3.02 -9.55 -0.53
C LEU A 11 -1.63 -9.85 -1.10
N GLN A 12 -1.49 -9.89 -2.43
CA GLN A 12 -0.20 -10.09 -3.09
C GLN A 12 0.81 -9.00 -2.72
N PHE A 13 0.39 -7.74 -2.76
CA PHE A 13 1.23 -6.61 -2.34
C PHE A 13 1.69 -6.75 -0.89
N CYS A 14 0.75 -7.05 0.02
CA CYS A 14 1.06 -7.25 1.44
C CYS A 14 2.02 -8.44 1.64
N ALA A 15 1.84 -9.54 0.91
CA ALA A 15 2.70 -10.72 0.99
C ALA A 15 4.13 -10.39 0.52
N THR A 16 4.29 -9.63 -0.55
CA THR A 16 5.60 -9.14 -1.02
C THR A 16 6.28 -8.30 0.06
N LYS A 17 5.57 -7.34 0.66
CA LYS A 17 6.12 -6.49 1.74
C LYS A 17 6.48 -7.27 2.99
N LEU A 18 5.68 -8.28 3.35
CA LEU A 18 5.98 -9.17 4.46
C LEU A 18 7.23 -10.02 4.19
N TRP A 19 7.42 -10.47 2.94
CA TRP A 19 8.62 -11.21 2.55
C TRP A 19 9.89 -10.35 2.57
N GLU A 20 9.79 -9.09 2.14
CA GLU A 20 10.88 -8.11 2.20
C GLU A 20 11.28 -7.79 3.65
N SER A 21 10.31 -7.71 4.57
CA SER A 21 10.50 -7.38 6.00
C SER A 21 10.70 -8.61 6.91
N ARG A 22 10.90 -9.80 6.32
CA ARG A 22 11.06 -11.04 7.07
C ARG A 22 12.35 -11.05 7.90
N ASP A 23 12.38 -11.88 8.95
CA ASP A 23 13.62 -12.22 9.63
C ASP A 23 14.44 -13.13 8.72
N ALA A 24 15.35 -12.55 7.94
CA ALA A 24 16.16 -13.29 6.98
C ALA A 24 17.17 -14.24 7.66
N ALA A 25 17.62 -13.91 8.87
CA ALA A 25 18.56 -14.74 9.62
C ALA A 25 17.89 -16.01 10.14
N ARG A 26 16.69 -15.88 10.71
CA ARG A 26 15.90 -17.03 11.20
C ARG A 26 15.02 -17.66 10.13
N LYS A 27 14.88 -17.04 8.96
CA LYS A 27 14.01 -17.44 7.85
C LYS A 27 12.53 -17.51 8.26
N LEU A 28 12.09 -16.55 9.07
CA LEU A 28 10.72 -16.51 9.61
C LEU A 28 9.96 -15.28 9.12
N LEU A 29 8.69 -15.47 8.80
CA LEU A 29 7.70 -14.40 8.71
C LEU A 29 7.07 -14.26 10.09
N THR A 30 7.26 -13.11 10.73
CA THR A 30 6.79 -12.90 12.11
C THR A 30 5.54 -12.04 12.13
N VAL A 31 4.71 -12.22 13.17
CA VAL A 31 3.56 -11.34 13.41
C VAL A 31 4.03 -9.90 13.62
N ALA A 32 5.17 -9.71 14.31
CA ALA A 32 5.77 -8.39 14.48
C ALA A 32 6.12 -7.72 13.14
N SER A 33 6.69 -8.46 12.17
CA SER A 33 6.91 -7.94 10.81
C SER A 33 5.59 -7.55 10.13
N TYR A 34 4.55 -8.38 10.27
CA TYR A 34 3.22 -8.10 9.72
C TYR A 34 2.56 -6.86 10.34
N GLU A 35 2.70 -6.66 11.64
CA GLU A 35 2.20 -5.47 12.34
C GLU A 35 3.01 -4.22 11.97
N SER A 36 4.33 -4.35 11.80
CA SER A 36 5.19 -3.23 11.40
C SER A 36 4.88 -2.68 10.00
N ILE A 37 4.39 -3.53 9.09
CA ILE A 37 3.90 -3.11 7.77
C ILE A 37 2.45 -2.61 7.82
N GLY A 38 1.77 -2.64 8.97
CA GLY A 38 0.39 -2.17 9.14
C GLY A 38 -0.68 -3.12 8.59
N GLY A 39 -0.33 -4.40 8.39
CA GLY A 39 -1.18 -5.39 7.73
C GLY A 39 -1.54 -5.02 6.28
N ILE A 40 -2.59 -5.62 5.73
CA ILE A 40 -2.92 -5.50 4.30
C ILE A 40 -3.25 -4.05 3.89
N ALA A 41 -4.07 -3.36 4.69
CA ALA A 41 -4.47 -1.98 4.38
C ALA A 41 -3.34 -0.97 4.69
N GLY A 42 -2.63 -1.16 5.79
CA GLY A 42 -1.52 -0.28 6.19
C GLY A 42 -0.35 -0.37 5.22
N ALA A 43 -0.04 -1.56 4.69
CA ALA A 43 1.07 -1.73 3.76
C ALA A 43 0.90 -0.87 2.50
N LEU A 44 -0.33 -0.83 1.95
CA LEU A 44 -0.62 -0.02 0.77
C LEU A 44 -0.60 1.48 1.09
N ALA A 45 -1.21 1.88 2.22
CA ALA A 45 -1.23 3.28 2.65
C ALA A 45 0.19 3.81 2.86
N SER A 46 1.03 3.10 3.62
CA SER A 46 2.43 3.49 3.84
C SER A 46 3.24 3.55 2.56
N HIS A 47 2.98 2.66 1.60
CA HIS A 47 3.64 2.74 0.29
C HIS A 47 3.22 3.99 -0.49
N ALA A 48 1.92 4.30 -0.53
CA ALA A 48 1.42 5.50 -1.18
C ALA A 48 1.96 6.78 -0.51
N ASP A 49 2.03 6.79 0.82
CA ASP A 49 2.61 7.89 1.59
C ASP A 49 4.09 8.08 1.26
N ASN A 50 4.87 7.00 1.16
CA ASN A 50 6.29 7.07 0.79
C ASN A 50 6.47 7.67 -0.62
N VAL A 51 5.69 7.21 -1.61
CA VAL A 51 5.73 7.74 -2.97
C VAL A 51 5.37 9.23 -3.00
N LEU A 52 4.34 9.66 -2.25
CA LEU A 52 4.00 11.08 -2.14
C LEU A 52 5.07 11.89 -1.39
N ASN A 53 5.75 11.26 -0.43
CA ASN A 53 6.79 11.90 0.37
C ASN A 53 8.08 12.15 -0.42
N GLU A 54 8.37 11.33 -1.43
CA GLU A 54 9.48 11.53 -2.37
C GLU A 54 9.28 12.74 -3.29
N LEU A 55 8.05 13.24 -3.44
CA LEU A 55 7.76 14.44 -4.22
C LEU A 55 8.11 15.72 -3.45
N ALA A 56 8.67 16.69 -4.17
CA ALA A 56 8.84 18.05 -3.67
C ALA A 56 7.49 18.65 -3.22
N PRO A 57 7.46 19.54 -2.20
CA PRO A 57 6.21 20.04 -1.62
C PRO A 57 5.23 20.65 -2.61
N GLN A 58 5.72 21.39 -3.61
CA GLN A 58 4.89 22.00 -4.65
C GLN A 58 4.27 20.91 -5.55
N THR A 59 5.05 19.90 -5.92
CA THR A 59 4.60 18.76 -6.74
C THR A 59 3.60 17.88 -6.00
N ARG A 60 3.75 17.71 -4.68
CA ARG A 60 2.81 16.93 -3.86
C ARG A 60 1.40 17.53 -3.87
N THR A 61 1.31 18.87 -3.81
CA THR A 61 0.03 19.59 -3.91
C THR A 61 -0.65 19.36 -5.26
N LEU A 62 0.14 19.42 -6.34
CA LEU A 62 -0.36 19.17 -7.69
C LEU A 62 -0.80 17.71 -7.89
N ALA A 63 0.01 16.74 -7.42
CA ALA A 63 -0.30 15.32 -7.51
C ALA A 63 -1.62 14.99 -6.80
N ARG A 64 -1.86 15.55 -5.60
CA ARG A 64 -3.13 15.40 -4.88
C ARG A 64 -4.31 15.94 -5.69
N ALA A 65 -4.18 17.12 -6.28
CA ALA A 65 -5.24 17.72 -7.09
C ALA A 65 -5.56 16.87 -8.34
N LEU A 66 -4.54 16.28 -8.97
CA LEU A 66 -4.72 15.38 -10.10
C LEU A 66 -5.40 14.06 -9.70
N PHE A 67 -4.91 13.39 -8.66
CA PHE A 67 -5.50 12.12 -8.22
C PHE A 67 -6.97 12.24 -7.83
N LEU A 68 -7.35 13.32 -7.14
CA LEU A 68 -8.75 13.58 -6.81
C LEU A 68 -9.65 13.79 -8.04
N ARG A 69 -9.10 14.21 -9.18
CA ARG A 69 -9.84 14.33 -10.45
C ARG A 69 -9.86 13.03 -11.26
N LEU A 70 -8.97 12.09 -10.95
CA LEU A 70 -8.87 10.79 -11.63
C LEU A 70 -9.69 9.69 -10.94
N VAL A 71 -9.98 9.84 -9.65
CA VAL A 71 -10.85 8.91 -8.92
C VAL A 71 -12.31 9.30 -9.11
N THR A 72 -13.10 8.44 -9.73
CA THR A 72 -14.55 8.62 -9.86
C THR A 72 -15.30 7.89 -8.73
N PRO A 73 -16.38 8.47 -8.18
CA PRO A 73 -17.17 7.86 -7.11
C PRO A 73 -17.71 6.47 -7.45
N GLU A 74 -17.93 6.20 -8.74
CA GLU A 74 -18.57 5.00 -9.23
C GLU A 74 -17.63 3.78 -9.27
N ARG A 75 -16.35 3.92 -8.84
CA ARG A 75 -15.31 2.88 -8.92
C ARG A 75 -15.16 2.26 -10.32
N THR A 76 -15.55 2.99 -11.36
CA THR A 76 -15.71 2.45 -12.71
C THR A 76 -14.41 2.39 -13.51
N ARG A 77 -13.31 2.96 -13.03
CA ARG A 77 -11.99 2.87 -13.65
C ARG A 77 -10.86 2.82 -12.62
N ALA A 78 -10.18 1.68 -12.60
CA ALA A 78 -8.78 1.48 -12.21
C ALA A 78 -8.16 0.56 -13.27
#